data_AF-A0A8J3I248-F1
#
_entry.id   AF-A0A8J3I248-F1
#
_cell.length_a   1.000
_cell.length_b   1.000
_cell.length_c   1.000
_cell.angle_alpha   90.00
_cell.angle_beta   90.00
_cell.angle_gamma   90.00
#
_symmetry.space_group_name_H-M   'P 1'
#
loop_
_entity.id
_entity.type
_entity.pdbx_description
1 polymer ?
#
loop_
_entity_poly.entity_id
_entity_poly.type
_entity_poly.pdbx_seq_one_letter_code
_entity_poly.pdbx_strand_id
1 'polypeptide(L)'
;MGHSPLADVWRALSASVFEEMEGWRQEHPQATFKEIEEELDARLSGLRAHMLVDLAQHSEKRDWSGQEQGQRPRCPHCGMPLQARGKHERILSTQGGKDVKLSRSYGTCPQCGSGFFPPR
;
A
#
# COMPACT_ATOMS: atom_id res chain seq x y z
N MET A 1 20.63 5.92 -17.95
CA MET A 1 19.24 6.23 -17.55
C MET A 1 18.75 5.04 -16.74
N GLY A 2 18.56 5.19 -15.43
CA GLY A 2 18.15 4.07 -14.58
C GLY A 2 16.66 3.79 -14.76
N HIS A 3 16.30 2.62 -15.28
CA HIS A 3 14.92 2.13 -15.25
C HIS A 3 14.59 1.74 -13.80
N SER A 4 13.49 2.24 -13.25
CA SER A 4 12.98 1.81 -11.95
C SER A 4 12.15 0.55 -12.16
N PRO A 5 12.52 -0.62 -11.61
CA PRO A 5 11.79 -1.86 -11.82
C PRO A 5 10.30 -1.77 -11.47
N LEU A 6 9.95 -0.95 -10.46
CA LEU A 6 8.56 -0.69 -10.09
C LEU A 6 7.80 0.11 -11.14
N ALA A 7 8.45 1.12 -11.73
CA ALA A 7 7.82 1.93 -12.77
C ALA A 7 7.51 1.10 -14.03
N ASP A 8 8.32 0.07 -14.30
CA ASP A 8 8.13 -0.83 -15.43
C ASP A 8 6.94 -1.76 -15.19
N VAL A 9 6.84 -2.32 -13.98
CA VAL A 9 5.69 -3.10 -13.53
C VAL A 9 4.41 -2.27 -13.60
N TRP A 10 4.43 -1.03 -13.11
CA TRP A 10 3.24 -0.18 -13.17
C TRP A 10 2.84 0.21 -14.59
N ARG A 11 3.81 0.43 -15.49
CA ARG A 11 3.52 0.63 -16.91
C ARG A 11 2.82 -0.59 -17.51
N ALA A 12 3.33 -1.79 -17.26
CA ALA A 12 2.72 -3.02 -17.74
C ALA A 12 1.29 -3.20 -17.18
N LEU A 13 1.08 -3.02 -15.87
CA LEU A 13 -0.24 -3.08 -15.25
C LEU A 13 -1.20 -2.04 -15.82
N SER A 14 -0.74 -0.80 -16.05
CA SER A 14 -1.57 0.24 -16.65
C SER A 14 -1.98 -0.08 -18.09
N ALA A 15 -1.08 -0.68 -18.87
CA ALA A 15 -1.39 -1.09 -20.24
C ALA A 15 -2.48 -2.17 -20.25
N SER A 16 -2.39 -3.18 -19.38
CA SER A 16 -3.45 -4.20 -19.24
C SER A 16 -4.80 -3.60 -18.86
N VAL A 17 -4.83 -2.63 -17.92
CA VAL A 17 -6.07 -1.93 -17.55
C VAL A 17 -6.71 -1.22 -18.76
N PHE A 18 -5.90 -0.60 -19.62
CA PHE A 18 -6.41 0.09 -20.80
C PHE A 18 -6.90 -0.88 -21.87
N GLU A 19 -6.17 -1.97 -22.14
CA GLU A 19 -6.59 -3.02 -23.06
C GLU A 19 -7.92 -3.66 -22.62
N GLU A 20 -8.06 -3.97 -21.32
CA GLU A 20 -9.30 -4.48 -20.74
C GLU A 20 -10.46 -3.49 -20.86
N MET A 21 -10.20 -2.20 -20.65
CA MET A 21 -11.21 -1.15 -20.78
C MET A 21 -11.67 -0.98 -22.24
N GLU A 22 -10.77 -1.05 -23.21
CA GLU A 22 -11.11 -1.03 -24.63
C GLU A 22 -11.95 -2.25 -25.01
N GLY A 23 -11.56 -3.45 -24.56
CA GLY A 23 -12.34 -4.68 -24.77
C GLY A 23 -13.75 -4.58 -24.19
N TRP A 24 -13.85 -4.12 -22.94
CA TRP A 24 -15.15 -3.88 -22.31
C TRP A 24 -15.99 -2.86 -23.08
N ARG A 25 -15.39 -1.77 -23.60
CA ARG A 25 -16.16 -0.78 -24.38
C ARG A 25 -16.70 -1.36 -25.68
N GLN A 26 -15.99 -2.31 -26.31
CA GLN A 26 -16.47 -3.00 -27.51
C GLN A 26 -17.65 -3.93 -27.19
N GLU A 27 -17.61 -4.61 -26.05
CA GLU A 27 -18.68 -5.48 -25.55
C GLU A 27 -19.90 -4.67 -25.07
N HIS A 28 -19.69 -3.41 -24.64
CA HIS A 28 -20.71 -2.53 -24.09
C HIS A 28 -20.87 -1.22 -24.92
N PRO A 29 -21.24 -1.31 -26.21
CA PRO A 29 -21.28 -0.14 -27.10
C PRO A 29 -22.34 0.89 -26.70
N GLN A 30 -23.39 0.46 -26.00
CA GLN A 30 -24.49 1.30 -25.53
C GLN A 30 -24.34 1.73 -24.06
N ALA A 31 -23.23 1.38 -23.39
CA ALA A 31 -23.01 1.78 -22.01
C ALA A 31 -23.09 3.31 -21.87
N THR A 32 -23.88 3.72 -20.89
CA THR A 32 -24.04 5.10 -20.45
C THR A 32 -22.75 5.63 -19.86
N PHE A 33 -22.65 6.96 -19.74
CA PHE A 33 -21.48 7.60 -19.12
C PHE A 33 -21.24 7.08 -17.69
N LYS A 34 -22.32 6.90 -16.91
CA LYS A 34 -22.24 6.39 -15.55
C LYS A 34 -21.65 4.97 -15.50
N GLU A 35 -22.08 4.08 -16.38
CA GLU A 35 -21.55 2.71 -16.45
C GLU A 35 -20.07 2.70 -16.88
N ILE A 36 -19.68 3.61 -17.78
CA ILE A 36 -18.28 3.80 -18.15
C ILE A 36 -17.45 4.27 -16.94
N GLU A 37 -17.94 5.24 -16.17
CA GLU A 37 -17.28 5.74 -14.97
C GLU A 37 -17.12 4.63 -13.92
N GLU A 38 -18.19 3.91 -13.62
CA GLU A 38 -18.18 2.83 -12.63
C GLU A 38 -17.16 1.74 -12.99
N GLU A 39 -17.13 1.33 -14.26
CA GLU A 39 -16.21 0.30 -14.72
C GLU A 39 -14.75 0.81 -14.74
N LEU A 40 -14.53 2.04 -15.20
CA LEU A 40 -13.20 2.65 -15.20
C LEU A 40 -12.65 2.75 -13.76
N ASP A 41 -13.46 3.21 -12.81
CA ASP A 41 -13.10 3.30 -11.40
C ASP A 41 -12.82 1.92 -10.80
N ALA A 42 -13.62 0.90 -11.15
CA ALA A 42 -13.42 -0.47 -10.69
C ALA A 42 -12.04 -1.01 -11.10
N ARG A 43 -11.58 -0.72 -12.32
CA ARG A 43 -10.27 -1.14 -12.83
C ARG A 43 -9.13 -0.31 -12.24
N LEU A 44 -9.25 1.02 -12.26
CA LEU A 44 -8.22 1.93 -11.73
C LEU A 44 -8.00 1.75 -10.23
N SER A 45 -9.05 1.42 -9.47
CA SER A 45 -8.93 1.15 -8.04
C SER A 45 -8.00 -0.03 -7.75
N GLY A 46 -7.97 -1.06 -8.60
CA GLY A 46 -7.04 -2.19 -8.52
C GLY A 46 -5.60 -1.79 -8.79
N LEU A 47 -5.34 -1.07 -9.89
CA LEU A 47 -4.01 -0.53 -10.21
C LEU A 47 -3.48 0.34 -9.07
N ARG A 48 -4.30 1.27 -8.57
CA ARG A 48 -3.93 2.14 -7.45
C ARG A 48 -3.62 1.34 -6.18
N ALA A 49 -4.37 0.28 -5.89
CA ALA A 49 -4.12 -0.58 -4.74
C ALA A 49 -2.73 -1.24 -4.82
N HIS A 50 -2.35 -1.75 -6.00
CA HIS A 50 -1.00 -2.28 -6.24
C HIS A 50 0.09 -1.23 -6.04
N MET A 51 -0.06 -0.06 -6.64
CA MET A 51 0.91 1.03 -6.49
C MET A 51 1.06 1.48 -5.03
N LEU A 52 -0.05 1.58 -4.29
CA LEU A 52 -0.03 1.91 -2.86
C LEU A 52 0.75 0.87 -2.05
N VAL A 53 0.55 -0.41 -2.35
CA VAL A 53 1.29 -1.50 -1.71
C VAL A 53 2.77 -1.35 -2.00
N ASP A 54 3.17 -1.22 -3.25
CA ASP A 54 4.59 -1.12 -3.63
C ASP A 54 5.26 0.10 -2.99
N LEU A 55 4.63 1.27 -3.06
CA LEU A 55 5.12 2.50 -2.43
C LEU A 55 5.22 2.36 -0.91
N ALA A 56 4.20 1.78 -0.26
CA ALA A 56 4.19 1.56 1.17
C ALA A 56 5.20 0.49 1.62
N GLN A 57 5.55 -0.44 0.74
CA GLN A 57 6.46 -1.56 0.98
C GLN A 57 7.93 -1.21 0.71
N HIS A 58 8.21 -0.30 -0.22
CA HIS A 58 9.56 0.17 -0.57
C HIS A 58 10.09 1.31 0.31
N SER A 59 9.32 1.75 1.31
CA SER A 59 9.81 2.76 2.26
C SER A 59 10.94 2.21 3.13
N GLU A 60 12.10 2.89 3.13
CA GLU A 60 13.29 2.55 3.96
C GLU A 60 12.98 2.45 5.46
N LYS A 61 11.88 3.07 5.92
CA LYS A 61 11.42 3.10 7.32
C LYS A 61 10.69 1.83 7.76
N ARG A 62 10.56 0.85 6.86
CA ARG A 62 9.74 -0.35 7.06
C ARG A 62 10.36 -1.36 8.03
N ASP A 63 11.68 -1.47 8.04
CA ASP A 63 12.39 -2.38 8.91
C ASP A 63 13.32 -1.64 9.87
N TRP A 64 12.75 -1.26 11.02
CA TRP A 64 13.50 -0.65 12.11
C TRP A 64 13.99 -1.66 13.15
N SER A 65 13.76 -2.97 12.92
CA SER A 65 14.03 -4.00 13.93
C SER A 65 15.50 -4.09 14.33
N GLY A 66 16.40 -3.81 13.39
CA GLY A 66 17.86 -3.74 13.59
C GLY A 66 18.41 -2.35 13.87
N GLN A 67 17.57 -1.31 13.93
CA GLN A 67 18.05 0.07 14.13
C GLN A 67 18.42 0.35 15.59
N GLU A 68 19.31 1.32 15.82
CA GLU A 68 19.64 1.84 17.14
C GLU A 68 18.44 2.56 17.78
N GLN A 69 18.40 2.61 19.12
CA GLN A 69 17.25 3.16 19.86
C GLN A 69 16.85 4.58 19.43
N GLY A 70 17.80 5.43 19.05
CA GLY A 70 17.54 6.80 18.59
C GLY A 70 16.81 6.90 17.24
N GLN A 71 16.90 5.86 16.42
CA GLN A 71 16.30 5.79 15.09
C GLN A 71 14.96 5.02 15.09
N ARG A 72 14.68 4.28 16.16
CA ARG A 72 13.43 3.53 16.31
C ARG A 72 12.23 4.47 16.46
N PRO A 73 11.05 4.07 15.96
CA PRO A 73 9.81 4.77 16.25
C PRO A 73 9.56 4.91 17.75
N ARG A 74 8.96 6.02 18.15
CA ARG A 74 8.67 6.34 19.56
C ARG A 74 7.21 6.02 19.90
N CYS A 75 6.98 5.59 21.13
CA CYS A 75 5.66 5.41 21.68
C CYS A 75 4.89 6.75 21.69
N PRO A 76 3.65 6.82 21.16
CA PRO A 76 2.88 8.06 21.14
C PRO A 76 2.40 8.51 22.53
N HIS A 77 2.40 7.61 23.53
CA HIS A 77 1.95 7.95 24.89
C HIS A 77 3.08 8.42 25.81
N CYS A 78 4.26 7.80 25.74
CA CYS A 78 5.37 8.09 26.66
C CYS A 78 6.68 8.51 25.97
N GLY A 79 6.73 8.51 24.64
CA GLY A 79 7.92 8.93 23.87
C GLY A 79 9.10 7.95 23.86
N MET A 80 9.01 6.83 24.58
CA MET A 80 10.08 5.82 24.61
C MET A 80 10.24 5.11 23.27
N PRO A 81 11.48 4.80 22.83
CA PRO A 81 11.72 3.96 21.67
C PRO A 81 11.02 2.61 21.79
N LEU A 82 10.35 2.18 20.72
CA LEU A 82 9.69 0.88 20.69
C LEU A 82 10.71 -0.26 20.63
N GLN A 83 10.36 -1.39 21.25
CA GLN A 83 11.09 -2.64 21.10
C GLN A 83 10.47 -3.45 19.96
N ALA A 84 11.29 -3.86 18.99
CA ALA A 84 10.84 -4.63 17.83
C ALA A 84 10.38 -6.03 18.25
N ARG A 85 9.26 -6.48 17.67
CA ARG A 85 8.65 -7.80 17.90
C ARG A 85 8.49 -8.61 16.61
N GLY A 86 9.19 -8.22 15.55
CA GLY A 86 9.13 -8.88 14.23
C GLY A 86 8.18 -8.18 13.26
N LYS A 87 7.92 -8.82 12.12
CA LYS A 87 7.05 -8.30 11.06
C LYS A 87 5.64 -8.84 11.21
N HIS A 88 4.66 -7.96 11.14
CA HIS A 88 3.24 -8.30 11.23
C HIS A 88 2.51 -7.81 9.99
N GLU A 89 1.48 -8.55 9.61
CA GLU A 89 0.63 -8.24 8.48
C GLU A 89 -0.61 -7.48 8.93
N ARG A 90 -1.02 -6.49 8.14
CA ARG A 90 -2.24 -5.73 8.32
C ARG A 90 -2.98 -5.59 7.01
N ILE A 91 -4.29 -5.74 7.07
CA ILE A 91 -5.20 -5.44 5.97
C ILE A 91 -5.69 -4.00 6.15
N LEU A 92 -5.60 -3.20 5.09
CA LEU A 92 -6.08 -1.84 5.02
C LEU A 92 -7.00 -1.68 3.82
N SER A 93 -8.11 -0.98 4.01
CA SER A 93 -8.98 -0.61 2.90
C SER A 93 -8.50 0.69 2.27
N THR A 94 -8.33 0.68 0.95
CA THR A 94 -8.01 1.87 0.16
C THR A 94 -9.25 2.73 -0.05
N GLN A 95 -9.06 4.01 -0.42
CA GLN A 95 -10.16 4.94 -0.68
C GLN A 95 -11.11 4.53 -1.83
N GLY A 96 -10.85 3.43 -2.53
CA GLY A 96 -11.69 2.93 -3.63
C GLY A 96 -12.02 1.47 -3.41
N GLY A 97 -12.21 1.11 -2.13
CA GLY A 97 -12.82 -0.16 -1.73
C GLY A 97 -11.97 -1.40 -1.94
N LYS A 98 -10.71 -1.29 -2.37
CA LYS A 98 -9.80 -2.43 -2.44
C LYS A 98 -9.09 -2.62 -1.10
N ASP A 99 -9.08 -3.85 -0.61
CA ASP A 99 -8.28 -4.23 0.54
C ASP A 99 -6.87 -4.60 0.11
N VAL A 100 -5.88 -4.05 0.83
CA VAL A 100 -4.47 -4.30 0.60
C VAL A 100 -3.80 -4.85 1.83
N LYS A 101 -2.84 -5.74 1.61
CA LYS A 101 -2.07 -6.39 2.67
C LYS A 101 -0.69 -5.75 2.77
N LEU A 102 -0.36 -5.21 3.94
CA LEU A 102 0.95 -4.65 4.24
C LEU A 102 1.64 -5.46 5.33
N SER A 103 2.89 -5.82 5.14
CA SER A 103 3.74 -6.42 6.17
C SER A 103 4.74 -5.39 6.70
N ARG A 104 4.77 -5.03 7.99
CA ARG A 104 5.82 -4.10 8.52
C ARG A 104 6.25 -4.47 9.93
N SER A 105 7.37 -3.88 10.38
CA SER A 105 7.91 -4.14 11.72
C SER A 105 6.99 -3.58 12.81
N TYR A 106 6.57 -4.48 13.71
CA TYR A 106 5.71 -4.22 14.85
C TYR A 106 6.55 -4.01 16.12
N GLY A 107 6.07 -3.11 16.99
CA GLY A 107 6.80 -2.71 18.18
C GLY A 107 5.94 -2.66 19.43
N THR A 108 6.52 -3.01 20.56
CA THR A 108 5.88 -2.81 21.88
C THR A 108 6.65 -1.77 22.67
N CYS A 109 5.95 -0.88 23.35
CA CYS A 109 6.58 0.04 24.28
C CYS A 109 7.01 -0.75 25.54
N PRO A 110 8.29 -0.70 25.95
CA PRO A 110 8.73 -1.40 27.16
C PRO A 110 8.19 -0.78 28.45
N GLN A 111 7.75 0.48 28.42
CA GLN A 111 7.26 1.20 29.60
C GLN A 111 5.73 1.13 29.75
N CYS A 112 5.00 1.32 28.64
CA CYS A 112 3.53 1.30 28.66
C CYS A 112 2.95 -0.10 28.40
N GLY A 113 3.75 -1.04 27.88
CA GLY A 113 3.30 -2.36 27.42
C GLY A 113 2.46 -2.33 26.13
N SER A 114 1.96 -1.16 25.72
CA SER A 114 1.14 -1.02 24.53
C SER A 114 1.89 -1.39 23.25
N GLY A 115 1.21 -2.16 22.42
CA GLY A 115 1.64 -2.51 21.08
C GLY A 115 1.32 -1.41 20.09
N PHE A 116 2.31 -1.03 19.28
CA PHE A 116 2.15 -0.08 18.20
C PHE A 116 2.66 -0.68 16.92
N PHE A 117 1.83 -0.56 15.90
CA PHE A 117 2.29 -0.56 14.54
C PHE A 117 2.60 0.90 14.21
N PRO A 118 3.87 1.35 14.36
CA PRO A 118 4.16 2.77 14.34
C PRO A 118 3.65 3.41 13.05
N PRO A 119 2.75 4.41 13.15
CA PRO A 119 2.26 5.09 11.97
C PRO A 119 3.33 6.05 11.48
N ARG A 120 4.07 5.66 10.43
CA ARG A 120 4.63 6.57 9.42
C ARG A 120 4.70 5.84 8.07
#